data_AF-A0A842YAZ4-F1
#
_entry.id   AF-A0A842YAZ4-F1
#
_cell.length_a   1.000
_cell.length_b   1.000
_cell.length_c   1.000
_cell.angle_alpha   90.00
_cell.angle_beta   90.00
_cell.angle_gamma   90.00
#
_symmetry.space_group_name_H-M   'P 1'
#
loop_
_entity.id
_entity.type
_entity.pdbx_description
1 polymer ?
#
loop_
_entity_poly.entity_id
_entity_poly.type
_entity_poly.pdbx_seq_one_letter_code
_entity_poly.pdbx_strand_id
1 'polypeptide(L)' 'LRKLEELHLIRISKRFVDLKPTTFAVLTPEGAERVRSQMVRMRELVSMIIDKESKSDQ' A
#
# COMPACT_ATOMS: atom_id res chain seq x y z
N LEU A 1 7.55 -8.86 4.71
CA LEU A 1 6.33 -9.29 5.44
C LEU A 1 6.49 -9.14 6.96
N ARG A 2 7.45 -9.81 7.61
CA ARG A 2 7.65 -9.66 9.08
C ARG A 2 7.77 -8.21 9.57
N LYS A 3 8.60 -7.39 8.92
CA LYS A 3 8.71 -5.95 9.23
C LYS A 3 7.37 -5.20 9.11
N LEU A 4 6.49 -5.60 8.19
CA LEU A 4 5.17 -4.96 8.02
C LEU A 4 4.17 -5.42 9.09
N GLU A 5 4.33 -6.66 9.57
CA GLU A 5 3.57 -7.21 10.69
C GLU A 5 4.01 -6.60 12.03
N GLU A 6 5.31 -6.39 12.24
CA GLU A 6 5.87 -5.65 13.39
C GLU A 6 5.34 -4.20 13.45
N LEU A 7 5.13 -3.59 12.29
CA LEU A 7 4.51 -2.27 12.16
C LEU A 7 2.98 -2.31 12.19
N HIS A 8 2.36 -3.46 12.46
CA HIS A 8 0.91 -3.66 12.54
C HIS A 8 0.13 -3.29 11.27
N LEU A 9 0.80 -3.19 10.11
CA LEU A 9 0.18 -2.84 8.83
C LEU A 9 -0.45 -4.06 8.15
N ILE A 10 0.05 -5.25 8.45
CA ILE A 10 -0.50 -6.52 7.96
C ILE A 10 -0.58 -7.53 9.10
N ARG A 11 -1.43 -8.54 8.93
CA ARG A 11 -1.49 -9.73 9.77
C ARG A 11 -1.11 -10.95 8.94
N ILE A 12 -0.18 -11.76 9.43
CA ILE A 12 0.20 -13.01 8.79
C ILE A 12 -0.52 -14.17 9.48
N SER A 13 -1.11 -15.07 8.69
CA SER A 13 -1.69 -16.31 9.19
C SER A 13 -1.32 -17.49 8.30
N LYS A 14 -1.05 -18.65 8.92
CA LYS A 14 -0.81 -19.90 8.20
C LYS A 14 -2.06 -20.76 8.27
N ARG A 15 -2.55 -21.20 7.11
CA ARG A 15 -3.72 -22.07 6.99
C ARG A 15 -3.46 -23.10 5.91
N PHE A 16 -4.15 -24.24 5.97
CA PHE A 16 -4.11 -25.19 4.88
C PHE A 16 -5.13 -24.79 3.81
N VAL A 17 -4.70 -24.77 2.55
CA VAL A 17 -5.54 -24.58 1.36
C VAL A 17 -5.21 -25.74 0.44
N ASP A 18 -6.21 -26.51 0.03
CA ASP A 18 -6.03 -27.71 -0.81
C ASP A 18 -4.96 -28.66 -0.27
N LEU A 19 -5.01 -28.92 1.05
CA LEU A 19 -4.07 -29.76 1.81
C LEU A 19 -2.61 -29.26 1.81
N LYS A 20 -2.34 -28.05 1.31
CA LYS A 20 -1.02 -27.43 1.33
C LYS A 20 -0.96 -26.29 2.36
N PRO A 21 0.12 -26.22 3.17
CA PRO A 21 0.29 -25.11 4.11
C PRO A 21 0.55 -23.81 3.33
N THR A 22 -0.37 -22.86 3.48
CA THR A 22 -0.37 -21.58 2.77
C THR A 22 -0.28 -20.43 3.75
N THR A 23 0.57 -19.46 3.44
CA THR A 23 0.75 -18.24 4.24
C THR A 23 -0.06 -17.11 3.64
N PHE A 24 -1.00 -16.57 4.41
CA PHE A 24 -1.80 -15.41 4.06
C PHE A 24 -1.24 -14.17 4.74
N ALA A 25 -1.09 -13.09 3.99
CA ALA A 25 -0.81 -11.76 4.50
C ALA A 25 -2.02 -10.87 4.18
N VAL A 26 -2.69 -10.36 5.21
CA VAL A 26 -3.90 -9.54 5.07
C VAL A 26 -3.63 -8.14 5.61
N LEU A 27 -4.06 -7.11 4.89
CA LEU A 27 -3.98 -5.72 5.36
C LEU A 27 -4.82 -5.54 6.62
N THR A 28 -4.26 -4.87 7.61
CA THR A 28 -5.03 -4.38 8.77
C THR A 28 -5.79 -3.11 8.37
N PRO A 29 -6.81 -2.68 9.15
CA PRO A 29 -7.46 -1.40 8.93
C PRO A 29 -6.47 -0.22 8.90
N GLU A 30 -5.48 -0.23 9.79
CA GLU A 30 -4.41 0.76 9.85
C GLU A 30 -3.51 0.72 8.60
N GLY A 31 -3.11 -0.48 8.18
CA GLY A 31 -2.35 -0.66 6.95
C GLY A 31 -3.09 -0.14 5.72
N ALA A 32 -4.38 -0.43 5.62
CA ALA A 32 -5.22 0.05 4.53
C ALA A 32 -5.34 1.59 4.52
N GLU A 33 -5.48 2.22 5.68
CA GLU A 33 -5.53 3.68 5.79
C GLU A 33 -4.20 4.33 5.39
N ARG A 34 -3.09 3.75 5.84
CA ARG A 34 -1.76 4.23 5.46
C ARG A 34 -1.53 4.13 3.95
N VAL A 35 -1.95 3.04 3.31
CA VAL A 35 -1.88 2.91 1.85
C VAL A 35 -2.73 3.99 1.17
N ARG A 36 -3.98 4.17 1.59
CA ARG A 36 -4.86 5.23 1.05
C ARG A 36 -4.22 6.62 1.13
N SER A 37 -3.69 6.96 2.30
CA SER A 37 -3.00 8.24 2.54
C SER A 37 -1.78 8.42 1.63
N GLN A 38 -0.97 7.37 1.42
CA GLN A 38 0.17 7.42 0.51
C GLN A 38 -0.26 7.59 -0.95
N MET A 39 -1.33 6.92 -1.38
CA MET A 39 -1.84 7.07 -2.75
C MET A 39 -2.36 8.48 -3.02
N VAL A 40 -3.02 9.10 -2.04
CA VAL A 40 -3.47 10.51 -2.16
C VAL A 40 -2.28 11.45 -2.32
N ARG A 41 -1.25 11.34 -1.48
CA ARG A 41 -0.03 12.15 -1.59
C ARG A 41 0.68 11.94 -2.92
N MET A 42 0.76 10.70 -3.38
CA MET A 42 1.38 10.39 -4.67
C MET A 42 0.62 11.04 -5.82
N ARG A 43 -0.72 11.01 -5.79
CA ARG A 43 -1.57 11.69 -6.78
C ARG A 43 -1.33 13.20 -6.77
N GLU A 44 -1.25 13.82 -5.60
CA GLU A 44 -0.97 15.27 -5.47
C GLU A 44 0.38 15.64 -6.07
N LEU A 45 1.44 14.88 -5.75
CA LEU A 45 2.78 15.09 -6.31
C LEU A 45 2.79 14.95 -7.83
N VAL A 46 2.12 13.92 -8.37
CA VAL A 46 2.02 13.71 -9.82
C VAL A 46 1.24 14.86 -10.47
N SER A 47 0.14 15.33 -9.88
CA SER A 47 -0.62 16.47 -10.40
C SER A 47 0.24 17.72 -10.49
N MET A 48 1.02 18.04 -9.44
CA MET A 48 1.91 19.21 -9.44
C MET A 48 2.97 19.13 -10.54
N ILE A 49 3.50 17.94 -10.82
CA ILE A 49 4.48 17.74 -11.90
C ILE A 49 3.81 17.97 -13.26
N ILE A 50 2.64 17.37 -13.49
CA ILE A 50 1.89 17.55 -14.76
C ILE A 50 1.55 19.02 -14.98
N ASP A 51 1.07 19.72 -13.95
CA ASP A 51 0.71 21.15 -14.05
C ASP A 51 1.94 22.04 -14.33
N LYS A 52 3.12 21.63 -13.86
CA LYS A 52 4.39 22.34 -14.10
C LYS A 52 4.88 22.12 -15.53
N GLU A 53 4.86 20.89 -16.03
CA GLU A 53 5.23 20.57 -17.43
C GLU A 53 4.28 21.28 -18.41
N SER A 54 2.96 21.26 -18.14
CA SER A 54 1.94 21.90 -18.98
C SER A 54 2.11 23.42 -19.14
N LYS A 55 2.76 24.09 -18.17
CA LYS A 55 3.06 25.53 -18.22
C LYS A 55 4.43 25.85 -18.82
N SER A 56 5.28 24.84 -19.03
CA SER A 56 6.63 24.99 -19.55
C SER A 56 6.69 24.86 -21.08
N ASP A 57 5.63 24.30 -21.69
CA ASP A 57 5.46 24.11 -23.15
C ASP A 57 4.60 25.21 -23.82
N GLN A 58 4.33 26.34 -23.15
CA GLN A 58 3.69 27.54 -23.70
C GLN A 58 4.62 28.74 -23.61
#